data_AF-A0A2T0BHX0-F1
#
_entry.id   AF-A0A2T0BHX0-F1
#
_cell.length_a   1.000
_cell.length_b   1.000
_cell.length_c   1.000
_cell.angle_alpha   90.00
_cell.angle_beta   90.00
_cell.angle_gamma   90.00
#
_symmetry.space_group_name_H-M   'P 1'
#
loop_
_entity.id
_entity.type
_entity.pdbx_description
1 polymer ?
#
loop_
_entity_poly.entity_id
_entity_poly.type
_entity_poly.pdbx_seq_one_letter_code
_entity_poly.pdbx_strand_id
1 'polypeptide(L)' 'MIDKSRLKNYGLWVSIAALIPLLLQGFGLDVLPDNYNAIINAILSILIMLGLINNPTTECKWFRDDENNPKCIERYKEK' A
#
# COMPACT_ATOMS: atom_id res chain seq x y z
N MET A 1 -9.07 4.84 -25.04
CA MET A 1 -9.65 5.78 -24.05
C MET A 1 -9.05 5.46 -22.69
N ILE A 2 -8.49 6.45 -21.99
CA ILE A 2 -8.00 6.25 -20.62
C ILE A 2 -9.22 6.19 -19.70
N ASP A 3 -9.38 5.05 -19.02
CA ASP A 3 -10.47 4.83 -18.09
C ASP A 3 -10.25 5.66 -16.82
N LYS A 4 -10.97 6.78 -16.69
CA LYS A 4 -10.81 7.74 -15.58
C LYS A 4 -11.22 7.17 -14.22
N SER A 5 -11.90 6.02 -14.21
CA SER A 5 -12.29 5.31 -12.99
C SER A 5 -11.08 4.95 -12.11
N ARG A 6 -9.95 4.59 -12.74
CA ARG A 6 -8.71 4.20 -12.04
C ARG A 6 -8.09 5.32 -11.21
N LEU A 7 -8.26 6.58 -11.65
CA LEU A 7 -7.74 7.76 -10.95
C LEU A 7 -8.55 8.11 -9.69
N LYS A 8 -9.71 7.49 -9.48
CA LYS A 8 -10.52 7.65 -8.26
C LYS A 8 -10.10 6.68 -7.14
N ASN A 9 -9.19 5.75 -7.41
CA ASN A 9 -8.75 4.76 -6.44
C ASN A 9 -7.82 5.39 -5.38
N TYR A 10 -8.18 5.29 -4.10
CA TYR A 10 -7.35 5.76 -2.99
C TYR A 10 -6.01 5.03 -2.91
N GLY A 11 -5.98 3.73 -3.22
CA GLY A 11 -4.76 2.94 -3.27
C GLY A 11 -3.73 3.47 -4.27
N LEU A 12 -4.22 3.94 -5.42
CA LEU A 12 -3.38 4.59 -6.43
C LEU A 12 -2.77 5.88 -5.85
N TRP A 13 -3.58 6.74 -5.22
CA TRP A 13 -3.08 7.99 -4.64
C TRP A 13 -2.10 7.77 -3.48
N VAL A 14 -2.31 6.75 -2.65
CA VAL A 14 -1.36 6.36 -1.61
C VAL A 14 -0.03 5.91 -2.22
N SER A 15 -0.09 5.13 -3.31
CA SER A 15 1.12 4.68 -4.03
C SER A 15 1.87 5.85 -4.67
N ILE A 16 1.14 6.80 -5.27
CA ILE A 16 1.72 8.03 -5.82
C ILE A 16 2.38 8.85 -4.70
N ALA A 17 1.72 9.01 -3.57
CA ALA A 17 2.27 9.74 -2.43
C ALA A 17 3.55 9.09 -1.90
N ALA A 18 3.62 7.75 -1.86
CA ALA A 18 4.82 7.01 -1.47
C ALA A 18 5.96 7.12 -2.49
N LEU A 19 5.64 7.29 -3.78
CA LEU A 19 6.64 7.43 -4.85
C LEU A 19 7.38 8.78 -4.78
N ILE A 20 6.71 9.85 -4.36
CA ILE A 20 7.30 11.20 -4.29
C ILE A 20 8.58 11.27 -3.45
N PRO A 21 8.60 10.87 -2.16
CA PRO A 21 9.82 10.89 -1.36
C PRO A 21 10.90 9.96 -1.92
N LEU A 22 10.51 8.84 -2.53
CA LEU A 22 11.43 7.91 -3.18
C LEU A 22 12.18 8.56 -4.36
N LEU A 23 11.44 9.31 -5.19
CA LEU A 23 12.01 10.06 -6.31
C LEU A 23 12.88 11.22 -5.83
N LEU A 24 12.43 11.98 -4.84
CA LEU A 24 13.20 13.09 -4.27
C LEU A 24 14.55 12.59 -3.72
N GLN A 25 14.55 11.46 -3.00
CA GLN A 25 15.77 10.83 -2.52
C GLN A 25 16.64 10.29 -3.66
N GLY A 26 16.05 9.69 -4.69
CA GLY A 26 16.77 9.22 -5.88
C GLY A 26 17.44 10.34 -6.70
N PHE A 27 16.88 11.56 -6.66
CA PHE A 27 17.47 12.74 -7.28
C PHE A 27 18.48 13.47 -6.38
N GLY A 28 18.74 12.99 -5.17
CA GLY A 28 19.68 13.60 -4.22
C GLY A 28 19.19 14.92 -3.63
N LEU A 29 17.87 15.15 -3.63
CA LEU A 29 17.27 16.30 -2.97
C LEU A 29 17.07 15.96 -1.49
N ASP A 30 17.81 16.67 -0.63
CA ASP A 30 17.80 16.49 0.83
C ASP A 30 16.56 17.13 1.49
N VAL A 31 15.39 16.79 0.96
CA VAL A 31 14.09 17.26 1.48
C VAL A 31 13.66 16.46 2.71
N LEU A 32 14.28 15.30 2.93
CA LEU A 32 14.02 14.41 4.05
C LEU A 32 15.13 14.57 5.10
N PRO A 33 14.80 14.52 6.40
CA PRO A 33 15.81 14.60 7.45
C PRO A 33 16.69 13.34 7.49
N ASP A 34 17.93 13.49 7.96
CA ASP A 34 18.95 12.41 8.03
C ASP A 34 18.46 11.13 8.73
N ASN A 35 17.54 11.30 9.70
CA ASN A 35 16.98 10.21 10.49
C ASN A 35 15.74 9.54 9.86
N TYR A 36 15.33 9.95 8.65
CA TYR A 36 14.14 9.44 7.98
C TYR A 36 14.12 7.90 7.90
N ASN A 37 15.23 7.31 7.41
CA ASN A 37 15.34 5.86 7.30
C ASN A 37 15.21 5.14 8.65
N ALA A 38 15.81 5.70 9.71
CA ALA A 38 15.74 5.10 11.04
C ALA A 38 14.30 5.12 11.59
N ILE A 39 13.59 6.24 11.43
CA ILE A 39 12.21 6.39 11.88
C ILE A 39 11.28 5.44 11.11
N ILE A 40 11.38 5.42 9.78
CA ILE A 40 10.53 4.58 8.93
C ILE A 40 10.78 3.08 9.20
N ASN A 41 12.03 2.67 9.36
CA ASN A 41 12.36 1.28 9.71
C ASN A 41 11.85 0.90 11.11
N ALA A 42 11.91 1.81 12.08
CA ALA A 42 11.34 1.55 13.42
C ALA A 42 9.82 1.34 13.34
N ILE A 43 9.11 2.20 12.60
CA ILE A 43 7.66 2.07 12.42
C ILE A 43 7.32 0.78 11.67
N LEU A 44 8.00 0.50 10.55
CA LEU A 44 7.78 -0.72 9.76
C LEU A 44 8.03 -1.98 10.58
N SER A 45 9.09 -2.02 11.39
CA SER A 45 9.38 -3.20 12.22
C SER A 45 8.28 -3.47 13.25
N ILE A 46 7.73 -2.43 13.88
CA ILE A 46 6.57 -2.55 14.78
C ILE A 46 5.35 -3.05 14.01
N LEU A 47 5.04 -2.47 12.85
CA LEU A 47 3.89 -2.87 12.03
C LEU A 47 4.00 -4.33 11.53
N ILE A 48 5.22 -4.79 11.20
CA ILE A 48 5.49 -6.19 10.84
C ILE A 48 5.25 -7.10 12.05
N MET A 49 5.82 -6.76 13.21
CA MET A 49 5.65 -7.54 14.44
C MET A 49 4.18 -7.68 14.84
N LEU A 50 3.39 -6.63 14.66
CA LEU A 50 1.95 -6.64 14.91
C LEU A 50 1.14 -7.39 13.83
N GLY A 51 1.78 -7.87 12.76
CA GLY A 51 1.11 -8.54 11.64
C GLY A 51 0.25 -7.61 10.78
N LEU A 52 0.34 -6.29 10.98
CA LEU A 52 -0.46 -5.29 10.23
C LEU A 52 -0.04 -5.21 8.76
N ILE A 53 1.25 -5.39 8.48
CA ILE A 53 1.77 -5.38 7.11
C ILE A 53 1.52 -6.71 6.38
N ASN A 54 1.47 -7.83 7.10
CA ASN A 54 1.33 -9.14 6.50
C ASN A 54 0.30 -9.94 7.30
N ASN A 55 -0.97 -9.81 6.91
CA ASN A 55 -2.05 -10.62 7.47
C ASN A 55 -2.29 -11.86 6.58
N PRO A 56 -1.81 -13.06 6.98
CA PRO A 56 -1.98 -14.28 6.19
C PRO A 56 -3.42 -14.78 6.15
N THR A 57 -4.34 -14.23 6.96
CA THR A 57 -5.75 -14.62 6.98
C THR A 57 -6.62 -13.83 6.00
N THR A 58 -6.03 -12.92 5.22
CA THR A 58 -6.76 -12.09 4.26
C THR A 58 -6.83 -12.78 2.90
N GLU A 59 -8.04 -13.16 2.47
CA GLU A 59 -8.25 -13.89 1.21
C GLU A 59 -8.28 -12.97 -0.02
N CYS A 60 -8.74 -11.74 0.13
CA CYS A 60 -8.75 -10.71 -0.91
C CYS A 60 -7.54 -9.79 -0.73
N LYS A 61 -6.46 -10.08 -1.43
CA LYS A 61 -5.15 -9.44 -1.23
C LYS A 61 -5.07 -8.11 -2.01
N TRP A 62 -4.46 -7.09 -1.40
CA TRP A 62 -4.11 -5.78 -1.98
C TRP A 62 -5.27 -4.79 -2.14
N PHE A 63 -5.07 -3.74 -2.97
CA PHE A 63 -6.01 -2.65 -3.18
C PHE A 63 -7.42 -3.21 -3.38
N ARG A 64 -8.38 -2.78 -2.53
CA ARG A 64 -9.76 -3.32 -2.43
C ARG A 64 -10.63 -2.92 -3.64
N ASP A 65 -10.04 -2.91 -4.82
CA ASP A 65 -10.68 -2.55 -6.08
C ASP A 65 -11.75 -3.58 -6.46
N ASP A 66 -11.65 -4.77 -5.89
CA ASP A 66 -12.49 -5.95 -6.09
C ASP A 66 -13.49 -6.20 -4.94
N GLU A 67 -13.89 -5.19 -4.16
CA GLU A 67 -14.80 -5.34 -3.01
C GLU A 67 -16.11 -6.09 -3.34
N ASN A 68 -16.56 -6.05 -4.60
CA ASN A 68 -17.74 -6.76 -5.11
C ASN A 68 -17.42 -7.84 -6.16
N ASN A 69 -16.18 -8.34 -6.23
CA ASN A 69 -15.81 -9.36 -7.21
C ASN A 69 -16.40 -10.73 -6.81
N PRO A 70 -17.23 -11.36 -7.66
CA PRO A 70 -17.87 -12.63 -7.34
C PRO A 70 -16.86 -13.75 -7.04
N LYS A 71 -15.65 -13.71 -7.62
CA LYS A 71 -14.58 -14.68 -7.30
C LYS A 71 -14.04 -14.54 -5.87
N CYS A 72 -14.07 -13.33 -5.32
CA CYS A 72 -13.68 -13.03 -3.95
C CYS A 72 -14.77 -13.43 -2.95
N ILE A 73 -16.04 -13.26 -3.33
CA ILE A 73 -17.21 -13.58 -2.51
C ILE A 73 -17.47 -15.09 -2.46
N GLU A 74 -17.30 -15.82 -3.58
CA GLU A 74 -17.54 -17.27 -3.64
C GLU A 74 -16.55 -18.07 -2.79
N ARG A 75 -15.28 -17.67 -2.71
CA ARG A 75 -14.30 -18.31 -1.81
C ARG A 75 -14.70 -18.27 -0.33
N TYR A 76 -15.36 -17.20 0.12
CA TYR A 76 -15.84 -17.08 1.51
C TYR A 76 -17.04 -17.99 1.81
N LYS A 77 -17.75 -18.49 0.79
CA LYS A 77 -18.89 -19.40 0.97
C LYS A 77 -18.49 -20.89 1.02
N GLU A 78 -17.30 -21.23 0.55
CA GLU A 78 -16.78 -22.61 0.52
C GLU A 78 -15.97 -23.00 1.77
N LYS A 79 -15.82 -22.08 2.74
CA LYS A 79 -15.14 -22.28 4.03
C LYS A 79 -16.14 -22.30 5.18
#